data_AF-E9JC72-F1
#
_entry.id   AF-E9JC72-F1
#
_cell.length_a   1.000
_cell.length_b   1.000
_cell.length_c   1.000
_cell.angle_alpha   90.00
_cell.angle_beta   90.00
_cell.angle_gamma   90.00
#
_symmetry.space_group_name_H-M   'P 1'
#
loop_
_entity.id
_entity.type
_entity.pdbx_description
1 polymer ?
#
loop_
_entity_poly.entity_id
_entity_poly.type
_entity_poly.pdbx_seq_one_letter_code
_entity_poly.pdbx_strand_id
1 'polypeptide(L)'
;MFLVVTGSTDGIGKAYAKELVARNMNLILISRNLKKLERTKSEMLLINPKIEVKIIAADFAEGQNAFSKIHSCLQDVSVGILGK
;
A
#
# COMPACT_ATOMS: atom_id res chain seq x y z
N MET A 1 -11.24 6.85 -2.45
CA MET A 1 -9.99 6.96 -3.23
C MET A 1 -8.86 6.39 -2.40
N PHE A 2 -7.94 5.66 -3.02
CA PHE A 2 -6.78 5.05 -2.37
C PHE A 2 -5.48 5.66 -2.89
N LEU A 3 -4.46 5.68 -2.04
CA LEU A 3 -3.07 5.94 -2.44
C LEU A 3 -2.25 4.66 -2.36
N VAL A 4 -1.39 4.44 -3.34
CA VAL A 4 -0.53 3.25 -3.41
C VAL A 4 0.86 3.60 -2.89
N VAL A 5 1.40 2.77 -2.01
CA VAL A 5 2.77 2.88 -1.53
C VAL A 5 3.50 1.56 -1.78
N THR A 6 4.49 1.61 -2.67
CA THR A 6 5.41 0.48 -2.93
C THR A 6 6.59 0.52 -1.95
N GLY A 7 7.19 -0.64 -1.65
CA GLY A 7 8.26 -0.71 -0.65
C GLY A 7 7.80 -0.28 0.75
N SER A 8 6.51 -0.45 1.04
CA SER A 8 5.82 0.14 2.20
C SER A 8 6.12 -0.52 3.55
N THR A 9 6.87 -1.61 3.56
CA THR A 9 7.11 -2.41 4.77
C THR A 9 8.28 -1.93 5.63
N ASP A 10 9.09 -1.01 5.12
CA ASP A 10 10.26 -0.47 5.83
C ASP A 10 10.69 0.90 5.28
N GLY A 11 11.65 1.55 5.96
CA GLY A 11 12.32 2.76 5.49
C GLY A 11 11.38 3.90 5.07
N ILE A 12 11.72 4.56 3.95
CA ILE A 12 11.01 5.74 3.44
C ILE A 12 9.55 5.40 3.09
N GLY A 13 9.31 4.27 2.42
CA GLY A 13 7.95 3.88 2.04
C GLY A 13 7.04 3.72 3.25
N LYS A 14 7.55 3.11 4.34
CA LYS A 14 6.79 2.99 5.60
C LYS A 14 6.56 4.34 6.29
N ALA A 15 7.56 5.22 6.30
CA ALA A 15 7.40 6.57 6.84
C ALA A 15 6.34 7.35 6.06
N TYR A 16 6.36 7.26 4.73
CA TYR A 16 5.35 7.87 3.87
C TYR A 16 3.94 7.33 4.11
N ALA A 17 3.82 6.00 4.26
CA ALA A 17 2.54 5.39 4.60
C ALA A 17 1.96 5.99 5.89
N LYS A 18 2.78 6.12 6.96
CA LYS A 18 2.33 6.72 8.22
C LYS A 18 1.82 8.16 8.05
N GLU A 19 2.54 8.98 7.29
CA GLU A 19 2.13 10.37 7.01
C GLU A 19 0.81 10.44 6.26
N LEU A 20 0.59 9.55 5.27
CA LEU A 20 -0.68 9.50 4.54
C LEU A 20 -1.84 9.04 5.42
N VAL A 21 -1.61 8.07 6.30
CA VAL A 21 -2.62 7.63 7.28
C VAL A 21 -3.01 8.75 8.24
N ALA A 22 -2.04 9.53 8.73
CA ALA A 22 -2.27 10.67 9.61
C ALA A 22 -3.14 11.76 8.94
N ARG A 23 -3.13 11.82 7.60
CA ARG A 23 -3.97 12.70 6.78
C ARG A 23 -5.32 12.07 6.38
N ASN A 24 -5.72 10.99 7.04
CA ASN A 24 -6.99 10.30 6.83
C ASN A 24 -7.17 9.70 5.41
N MET A 25 -6.08 9.24 4.80
CA MET A 25 -6.10 8.63 3.46
C MET A 25 -6.15 7.09 3.54
N ASN A 26 -6.97 6.48 2.68
CA ASN A 26 -6.97 5.03 2.50
C ASN A 26 -5.73 4.58 1.70
N LEU A 27 -5.15 3.44 2.07
CA LEU A 27 -3.87 2.97 1.52
C LEU A 27 -3.95 1.59 0.88
N ILE A 28 -3.12 1.41 -0.14
CA ILE A 28 -2.76 0.11 -0.70
C ILE A 28 -1.24 -0.04 -0.55
N LEU A 29 -0.84 -1.01 0.25
CA LEU A 29 0.56 -1.27 0.57
C LEU A 29 1.08 -2.39 -0.32
N ILE A 30 2.14 -2.14 -1.08
CA ILE A 30 2.76 -3.15 -1.97
C ILE A 30 4.19 -3.43 -1.53
N SER A 31 4.51 -4.70 -1.30
CA SER A 31 5.86 -5.18 -0.99
C SER A 31 5.96 -6.69 -1.26
N ARG A 32 7.16 -7.23 -1.16
CA ARG A 32 7.42 -8.66 -1.41
C ARG A 32 7.01 -9.57 -0.26
N ASN A 33 7.16 -9.08 0.98
CA ASN A 33 6.98 -9.91 2.17
C ASN A 33 5.59 -9.71 2.79
N LEU A 34 4.72 -10.71 2.63
CA LEU A 34 3.34 -10.68 3.15
C LEU A 34 3.28 -10.48 4.68
N LYS A 35 4.15 -11.15 5.45
CA LYS A 35 4.16 -11.02 6.92
C LYS A 35 4.51 -9.60 7.35
N LYS A 36 5.47 -8.94 6.68
CA LYS A 36 5.80 -7.54 6.94
C LYS A 36 4.67 -6.59 6.50
N LEU A 37 3.96 -6.91 5.41
CA LEU A 37 2.78 -6.16 4.97
C LEU A 37 1.66 -6.19 6.02
N GLU A 38 1.31 -7.38 6.51
CA GLU A 38 0.27 -7.51 7.56
C GLU A 38 0.63 -6.74 8.82
N ARG A 39 1.90 -6.83 9.26
CA ARG A 39 2.39 -6.01 10.38
C ARG A 39 2.23 -4.52 10.10
N THR A 40 2.62 -4.06 8.91
CA THR A 40 2.54 -2.65 8.54
C THR A 40 1.08 -2.18 8.48
N LYS A 41 0.19 -3.00 7.93
CA LYS A 41 -1.26 -2.75 7.92
C LYS A 41 -1.81 -2.59 9.33
N SER A 42 -1.48 -3.50 10.25
CA SER A 42 -1.91 -3.38 11.65
C SER A 42 -1.38 -2.10 12.31
N GLU A 43 -0.12 -1.73 12.05
CA GLU A 43 0.44 -0.46 12.54
C GLU A 43 -0.30 0.75 11.96
N MET A 44 -0.69 0.74 10.67
CA MET A 44 -1.46 1.82 10.04
C MET A 44 -2.85 1.95 10.67
N LEU A 45 -3.56 0.84 10.87
CA LEU A 45 -4.90 0.83 11.47
C LEU A 45 -4.88 1.22 12.95
N LEU A 46 -3.76 1.01 13.64
CA LEU A 46 -3.56 1.52 15.01
C LEU A 46 -3.42 3.05 15.04
N ILE A 47 -2.77 3.63 14.03
CA ILE A 47 -2.62 5.09 13.91
C ILE A 47 -3.96 5.75 13.58
N ASN A 48 -4.72 5.16 12.65
CA ASN A 48 -6.04 5.65 12.29
C ASN A 48 -6.98 4.49 11.95
N PRO A 49 -7.91 4.12 12.83
CA PRO A 49 -8.84 3.01 12.60
C PRO A 49 -9.97 3.35 11.61
N LYS A 50 -10.10 4.61 11.18
CA LYS A 50 -11.18 5.05 10.27
C LYS A 50 -10.84 4.83 8.80
N ILE A 51 -9.58 4.62 8.47
CA ILE A 51 -9.14 4.41 7.09
C ILE A 51 -9.22 2.94 6.71
N GLU A 52 -9.26 2.69 5.40
CA GLU A 52 -9.09 1.35 4.84
C GLU A 52 -7.65 1.12 4.41
N VAL A 53 -7.10 -0.05 4.73
CA VAL A 53 -5.75 -0.46 4.34
C VAL A 53 -5.80 -1.83 3.66
N LYS A 54 -5.48 -1.85 2.37
CA LYS A 54 -5.30 -3.06 1.56
C LYS A 54 -3.81 -3.38 1.40
N ILE A 55 -3.49 -4.65 1.17
CA ILE A 55 -2.12 -5.09 0.92
C ILE A 55 -2.05 -5.90 -0.36
N ILE A 56 -0.94 -5.80 -1.10
CA ILE A 56 -0.65 -6.61 -2.28
C ILE A 56 0.78 -7.13 -2.13
N ALA A 57 0.92 -8.44 -2.00
CA ALA A 57 2.22 -9.09 -2.05
C ALA A 57 2.64 -9.28 -3.50
N ALA A 58 3.65 -8.52 -3.96
CA ALA A 58 4.17 -8.60 -5.33
C ALA A 58 5.68 -8.33 -5.34
N ASP A 59 6.39 -9.05 -6.21
CA ASP A 59 7.80 -8.81 -6.48
C ASP A 59 7.98 -8.20 -7.87
N PHE A 60 8.34 -6.92 -7.92
CA PHE A 60 8.57 -6.20 -9.17
C PHE A 60 9.70 -6.81 -10.01
N ALA A 61 10.57 -7.65 -9.43
CA ALA A 61 11.56 -8.40 -10.20
C ALA A 61 10.94 -9.46 -11.14
N GLU A 62 9.68 -9.86 -10.91
CA GLU A 62 8.93 -10.78 -11.79
C GLU A 62 8.36 -10.10 -13.04
N GLY A 63 8.60 -8.80 -13.24
CA GLY A 63 8.20 -8.06 -14.43
C GLY A 63 6.70 -8.14 -14.69
N GLN A 64 6.31 -8.59 -15.89
CA GLN A 64 4.92 -8.61 -16.35
C GLN A 64 3.98 -9.39 -15.42
N ASN A 65 4.46 -10.44 -14.76
CA ASN A 65 3.65 -11.22 -13.81
C ASN A 65 3.23 -10.39 -12.60
N ALA A 66 4.16 -9.60 -12.05
CA ALA A 66 3.86 -8.68 -10.95
C ALA A 66 2.87 -7.60 -11.37
N PHE A 67 3.07 -7.00 -12.55
CA PHE A 67 2.14 -5.98 -13.07
C PHE A 67 0.75 -6.54 -13.32
N SER A 68 0.63 -7.76 -13.85
CA SER A 68 -0.66 -8.41 -14.09
C SER A 68 -1.40 -8.69 -12.77
N LYS A 69 -0.68 -9.13 -11.73
CA LYS A 69 -1.23 -9.33 -10.38
C LYS A 69 -1.66 -8.01 -9.74
N ILE A 70 -0.87 -6.96 -9.86
CA ILE A 70 -1.22 -5.64 -9.32
C ILE A 70 -2.43 -5.07 -10.05
N HIS A 71 -2.45 -5.19 -11.38
CA HIS A 71 -3.56 -4.71 -12.21
C HIS A 71 -4.89 -5.37 -11.81
N SER A 72 -4.93 -6.70 -11.66
CA SER A 72 -6.16 -7.39 -11.26
C SER A 72 -6.65 -6.98 -9.87
N CYS A 73 -5.76 -6.64 -8.95
CA CYS A 73 -6.12 -6.12 -7.63
C CYS A 73 -6.59 -4.65 -7.64
N LEU A 74 -6.22 -3.87 -8.65
CA LEU A 74 -6.46 -2.43 -8.71
C LEU A 74 -7.52 -1.99 -9.73
N GLN A 75 -7.95 -2.88 -10.63
CA GLN A 75 -8.82 -2.55 -11.76
C GLN A 75 -10.12 -1.81 -11.36
N ASP A 76 -10.69 -2.13 -10.20
CA ASP A 76 -11.94 -1.54 -9.68
C ASP A 76 -11.70 -0.52 -8.56
N VAL A 77 -10.43 -0.12 -8.35
CA VAL A 77 -10.04 0.78 -7.26
C VAL A 77 -9.67 2.14 -7.83
N SER A 78 -10.36 3.18 -7.37
CA SER A 78 -9.97 4.56 -7.65
C SER A 78 -8.65 4.90 -6.94
N VAL A 79 -7.57 4.94 -7.71
CA VAL A 79 -6.20 5.25 -7.24
C VAL A 79 -5.80 6.68 -7.62
N GLY A 80 -5.19 7.39 -6.67
CA GLY A 80 -4.63 8.72 -6.85
C GLY A 80 -3.13 8.78 -7.03
N ILE A 81 -2.65 9.87 -7.65
CA ILE A 81 -1.23 10.23 -7.74
C ILE A 81 -0.96 11.36 -6.75
N LEU A 82 0.14 11.28 -5.99
CA LEU A 82 0.54 12.37 -5.12
C LEU A 82 1.23 13.46 -5.96
N GLY A 83 0.62 14.64 -6.06
CA GLY A 83 1.21 15.82 -6.74
C GLY A 83 0.38 16.47 -7.84
N LYS A 84 -0.84 15.98 -8.11
CA LYS A 84 -1.87 16.67 -8.89
C LYS A 84 -3.24 16.43 -8.30
#